data_AF-K2C055-F1
#
_entry.id   AF-K2C055-F1
#
_cell.length_a   1.000
_cell.length_b   1.000
_cell.length_c   1.000
_cell.angle_alpha   90.00
_cell.angle_beta   90.00
_cell.angle_gamma   90.00
#
_symmetry.space_group_name_H-M   'P 1'
#
loop_
_entity.id
_entity.type
_entity.pdbx_description
1 polymer ?
#
loop_
_entity_poly.entity_id
_entity_poly.type
_entity_poly.pdbx_seq_one_letter_code
_entity_poly.pdbx_strand_id
1 'polypeptide(L)' 'MNPSQKSLTKTETKKYVLSTAKDYEILAKVKQLEKLNLNKDNKLLIKLIKSQLEQDWRKSLMRELDKLLHKYKL' A
#
# COMPACT_ATOMS: atom_id res chain seq x y z
N MET A 1 -13.04 -11.00 17.49
CA MET A 1 -12.61 -10.75 16.10
C MET A 1 -12.69 -9.25 15.82
N ASN A 2 -11.62 -8.64 15.29
CA ASN A 2 -11.54 -7.19 15.04
C ASN A 2 -12.45 -6.80 13.85
N PRO A 3 -13.26 -5.73 13.95
CA PRO A 3 -14.25 -5.35 12.92
C PRO A 3 -13.64 -5.08 11.53
N SER A 4 -12.34 -4.78 11.45
CA SER A 4 -11.61 -4.50 10.20
C SER A 4 -11.41 -5.70 9.26
N GLN A 5 -11.60 -6.93 9.73
CA GLN A 5 -11.45 -8.14 8.89
C GLN A 5 -12.65 -8.38 7.95
N LYS A 6 -13.80 -7.74 8.18
CA LYS A 6 -15.06 -8.06 7.48
C LYS A 6 -15.20 -7.49 6.06
N SER A 7 -14.24 -6.70 5.55
CA SER A 7 -14.38 -5.99 4.24
C SER A 7 -13.26 -6.23 3.22
N LEU A 8 -12.43 -7.27 3.40
CA LEU A 8 -11.42 -7.61 2.40
C LEU A 8 -12.00 -8.44 1.28
N THR A 9 -11.67 -8.06 0.05
CA THR A 9 -11.98 -8.89 -1.11
C THR A 9 -11.04 -10.09 -1.17
N LYS A 10 -11.47 -11.19 -1.80
CA LYS A 10 -10.62 -12.39 -2.00
C LYS A 10 -9.27 -12.06 -2.66
N THR A 11 -9.24 -11.05 -3.53
CA THR A 11 -8.03 -10.56 -4.20
C THR A 11 -7.07 -9.88 -3.22
N GLU A 12 -7.59 -9.07 -2.30
CA GLU A 12 -6.79 -8.40 -1.27
C GLU A 12 -6.20 -9.41 -0.28
N THR A 13 -6.95 -10.45 0.10
CA THR A 13 -6.46 -11.52 0.98
C THR A 13 -5.29 -12.30 0.39
N LYS A 14 -5.23 -12.44 -0.94
CA LYS A 14 -4.10 -13.09 -1.64
C LYS A 14 -2.91 -12.15 -1.84
N LYS A 15 -3.17 -10.85 -1.90
CA LYS A 15 -2.16 -9.85 -2.26
C LYS A 15 -1.41 -9.31 -1.04
N TYR A 16 -2.12 -9.13 0.08
CA TYR A 16 -1.57 -8.48 1.27
C TYR A 16 -1.30 -9.45 2.40
N VAL A 17 -0.19 -9.20 3.11
CA VAL A 17 0.18 -9.88 4.35
C VAL A 17 -0.18 -8.95 5.50
N LEU A 18 -1.39 -9.13 6.03
CA LEU A 18 -1.95 -8.32 7.13
C LEU A 18 -1.78 -9.08 8.45
N SER A 19 -0.54 -9.23 8.91
CA SER A 19 -0.19 -10.06 10.07
C SER A 19 -0.55 -9.41 11.40
N THR A 20 -0.75 -8.09 11.43
CA THR A 20 -1.04 -7.32 12.65
C THR A 20 -2.32 -6.51 12.51
N ALA A 21 -2.94 -6.16 13.64
CA ALA A 21 -4.09 -5.26 13.67
C ALA A 21 -3.80 -3.90 12.98
N LYS A 22 -2.56 -3.41 13.10
CA LYS A 22 -2.10 -2.18 12.47
C LYS A 22 -2.16 -2.25 10.94
N ASP A 23 -1.87 -3.40 10.34
CA ASP A 23 -1.92 -3.56 8.89
C ASP A 23 -3.35 -3.39 8.34
N TYR A 24 -4.33 -3.90 9.08
CA TYR A 24 -5.75 -3.68 8.77
C TYR A 24 -6.16 -2.22 8.94
N GLU A 25 -5.66 -1.53 9.97
CA GLU A 25 -5.91 -0.10 10.18
C GLU A 25 -5.32 0.75 9.05
N ILE A 26 -4.10 0.43 8.61
CA ILE A 26 -3.44 1.09 7.47
C ILE A 26 -4.29 0.90 6.21
N LEU A 27 -4.71 -0.32 5.92
CA LEU A 27 -5.53 -0.60 4.74
C LEU A 27 -6.90 0.10 4.79
N ALA A 28 -7.52 0.18 5.97
CA ALA A 28 -8.77 0.90 6.15
C ALA A 28 -8.60 2.40 5.87
N LYS A 29 -7.52 3.02 6.37
CA LYS A 29 -7.18 4.43 6.08
C LYS A 29 -6.91 4.66 4.60
N VAL A 30 -6.17 3.75 3.94
CA VAL A 30 -5.94 3.79 2.49
C VAL A 30 -7.26 3.76 1.73
N LYS A 31 -8.18 2.84 2.06
CA LYS A 31 -9.51 2.74 1.42
C LYS A 31 -10.36 3.99 1.60
N GLN A 32 -10.23 4.70 2.73
CA GLN A 32 -10.93 5.98 2.94
C GLN A 32 -10.34 7.07 2.02
N LEU A 33 -9.02 7.15 1.93
CA LEU A 33 -8.32 8.14 1.09
C LEU A 33 -8.53 7.90 -0.41
N GLU A 34 -8.61 6.64 -0.86
CA GLU A 34 -8.85 6.28 -2.27
C GLU A 34 -10.22 6.74 -2.79
N LYS A 35 -11.16 7.09 -1.90
CA LYS A 35 -12.48 7.66 -2.27
C LYS A 35 -12.43 9.16 -2.57
N LEU A 36 -11.33 9.82 -2.23
CA LEU A 36 -11.16 11.27 -2.40
C LEU A 36 -10.48 11.61 -3.73
N ASN A 37 -10.76 12.79 -4.27
CA ASN A 37 -10.02 13.30 -5.43
C ASN A 37 -8.69 13.92 -5.00
N LEU A 38 -7.68 13.06 -4.80
CA LEU A 38 -6.35 13.48 -4.37
C LEU A 38 -5.47 13.96 -5.52
N ASN A 39 -4.54 14.85 -5.21
CA ASN A 39 -3.48 15.26 -6.14
C ASN A 39 -2.52 14.09 -6.45
N LYS A 40 -1.65 14.29 -7.45
CA LYS A 40 -0.75 13.24 -7.95
C LYS A 40 0.20 12.72 -6.86
N ASP A 41 0.75 13.61 -6.04
CA ASP A 41 1.74 13.26 -5.03
C ASP A 41 1.13 12.45 -3.89
N ASN A 42 -0.07 12.83 -3.42
CA ASN A 42 -0.83 12.09 -2.43
C ASN A 42 -1.23 10.70 -2.95
N LYS A 43 -1.64 10.60 -4.22
CA LYS A 43 -1.91 9.30 -4.88
C LYS A 43 -0.66 8.43 -4.92
N LEU A 44 0.51 9.01 -5.21
CA LEU A 44 1.79 8.30 -5.23
C LEU A 44 2.15 7.77 -3.84
N LEU A 45 2.00 8.60 -2.81
CA LEU A 45 2.26 8.24 -1.42
C LEU A 45 1.33 7.10 -0.95
N ILE A 46 0.04 7.18 -1.25
CA ILE A 46 -0.91 6.11 -0.89
C ILE A 46 -0.54 4.80 -1.58
N LYS A 47 -0.15 4.86 -2.86
CA LYS A 47 0.29 3.66 -3.59
C LYS A 47 1.53 3.03 -2.96
N LEU A 48 2.48 3.86 -2.51
CA LEU A 48 3.68 3.40 -1.79
C LEU A 48 3.32 2.75 -0.45
N ILE A 49 2.46 3.39 0.34
CA ILE A 49 1.99 2.84 1.63
C ILE A 49 1.28 1.49 1.40
N LYS A 50 0.42 1.41 0.37
CA LYS A 50 -0.33 0.20 0.04
C LYS A 50 0.58 -0.95 -0.42
N SER A 51 1.68 -0.65 -1.11
CA SER A 51 2.64 -1.68 -1.51
C SER A 51 3.41 -2.28 -0.33
N GLN A 52 3.51 -1.57 0.81
CA GLN A 52 4.13 -2.10 2.03
C GLN A 52 3.32 -3.22 2.69
N LEU A 53 2.04 -3.34 2.31
CA LEU A 53 1.19 -4.43 2.77
C LEU A 53 1.33 -5.69 1.89
N GLU A 54 2.03 -5.62 0.75
CA GLU A 54 2.23 -6.76 -0.15
C GLU A 54 3.23 -7.77 0.44
N GLN A 55 3.07 -9.06 0.10
CA GLN A 55 3.98 -10.11 0.57
C GLN A 55 5.46 -9.83 0.23
N ASP A 56 5.71 -9.34 -0.98
CA ASP A 56 7.03 -8.93 -1.46
C ASP A 56 7.10 -7.41 -1.64
N TRP A 57 6.76 -6.68 -0.57
CA TRP A 57 6.79 -5.21 -0.57
C TRP A 57 8.16 -4.63 -0.94
N ARG A 58 9.24 -5.37 -0.66
CA ARG A 58 10.63 -4.97 -0.98
C ARG A 58 10.80 -4.78 -2.48
N LYS A 59 10.20 -5.64 -3.32
CA LYS A 59 10.24 -5.49 -4.78
C LYS A 59 9.64 -4.18 -5.26
N SER A 60 8.53 -3.76 -4.65
CA SER A 60 7.88 -2.49 -4.97
C SER A 60 8.73 -1.29 -4.55
N LEU A 61 9.43 -1.36 -3.40
CA LEU A 61 10.37 -0.32 -2.98
C LEU A 61 11.61 -0.24 -3.88
N MET A 62 12.25 -1.38 -4.14
CA MET A 62 13.45 -1.46 -4.99
C MET A 62 13.18 -0.86 -6.36
N ARG A 63 12.03 -1.18 -6.97
CA ARG A 63 11.62 -0.58 -8.25
C ARG A 63 11.54 0.94 -8.21
N GLU A 64 11.00 1.53 -7.14
CA GLU A 64 10.92 3.00 -7.04
C GLU A 64 12.29 3.61 -6.74
N LEU A 65 13.13 2.95 -5.95
CA LEU A 65 14.52 3.36 -5.72
C LEU A 65 15.35 3.32 -7.00
N ASP A 66 15.27 2.25 -7.79
CA ASP A 66 15.98 2.13 -9.07
C ASP A 66 15.59 3.25 -10.04
N LYS A 67 14.31 3.63 -10.08
CA LYS A 67 13.86 4.78 -10.87
C LYS A 67 14.47 6.09 -10.38
N LEU A 68 14.58 6.28 -9.07
CA LEU A 68 15.19 7.48 -8.50
C LEU A 68 16.69 7.52 -8.77
N LEU A 69 17.40 6.42 -8.57
CA LEU A 69 18.82 6.28 -8.92
C LEU A 69 19.05 6.61 -10.40
N HIS A 70 18.25 6.01 -11.29
CA HIS A 70 18.30 6.31 -12.72
C HIS A 70 18.02 7.80 -13.03
N LYS A 71 17.01 8.39 -12.40
CA LYS A 71 16.64 9.80 -12.59
C LYS A 71 17.77 10.75 -12.16
N TYR A 72 18.45 10.45 -11.06
CA TYR A 72 19.54 11.27 -10.51
C TYR A 72 20.93 10.85 -11.03
N LYS A 73 21.01 9.88 -11.95
CA LYS A 73 22.25 9.37 -12.55
C LYS A 73 23.26 8.88 -11.49
N LEU A 74 22.75 8.21 -10.46
CA LEU A 74 23.53 7.52 -9.44
C LEU A 74 23.65 6.03 -9.77
#